data_AF-A0A0F3GUE4-F1
#
_entry.id   AF-A0A0F3GUE4-F1
#
_cell.length_a   1.000
_cell.length_b   1.000
_cell.length_c   1.000
_cell.angle_alpha   90.00
_cell.angle_beta   90.00
_cell.angle_gamma   90.00
#
_symmetry.space_group_name_H-M   'P 1'
#
loop_
_entity.id
_entity.type
_entity.pdbx_description
1 polymer ?
#
loop_
_entity_poly.entity_id
_entity_poly.type
_entity_poly.pdbx_seq_one_letter_code
_entity_poly.pdbx_strand_id
1 'polypeptide(L)'
;MYEMAQLGLLSRCGKAEASFRPFDRHRDGFIPSEGGAALVLENAQRAMQRGARIYALIKGFGSGVEFADGASVSVPDRVILRCMEEALVDARCQVGQLAFIS
;
A
#
# COMPACT_ATOMS: atom_id res chain seq x y z
N MET A 1 5.59 14.63 15.32
CA MET A 1 5.14 13.54 16.23
C MET A 1 4.05 13.98 17.20
N TYR A 2 4.17 15.11 17.91
CA TYR A 2 3.16 15.54 18.90
C TYR A 2 1.74 15.69 18.33
N GLU A 3 1.58 16.28 17.15
CA GLU A 3 0.27 16.43 16.51
C GLU A 3 -0.38 15.09 16.13
N MET A 4 0.40 14.12 15.63
CA MET A 4 -0.11 12.78 15.29
C MET A 4 -0.56 11.99 16.53
N ALA A 5 0.11 12.18 17.67
CA ALA A 5 -0.31 11.59 18.93
C ALA A 5 -1.64 12.20 19.41
N GLN A 6 -1.83 13.51 19.26
CA GLN A 6 -3.10 14.19 19.60
C GLN A 6 -4.26 13.75 18.71
N LEU A 7 -3.99 13.43 17.44
CA LEU A 7 -4.96 12.87 16.50
C LEU A 7 -5.25 11.37 16.76
N GLY A 8 -4.61 10.74 17.75
CA GLY A 8 -4.83 9.32 18.07
C GLY A 8 -4.30 8.34 17.01
N LEU A 9 -3.35 8.78 16.17
CA LEU A 9 -2.83 7.97 15.07
C LEU A 9 -1.69 7.03 15.48
N LEU A 10 -0.96 7.37 16.54
CA LEU A 10 0.22 6.64 16.99
C LEU A 10 -0.14 5.57 18.02
N SER A 11 0.52 4.41 17.93
CA SER A 11 0.39 3.38 18.97
C SER A 11 0.86 3.93 20.32
N ARG A 12 0.13 3.60 21.39
CA ARG A 12 0.44 4.00 22.77
C ARG A 12 1.12 2.87 23.54
N CYS A 13 1.43 1.75 22.87
CA CYS A 13 2.09 0.63 23.52
C CYS A 13 3.52 0.99 23.95
N GLY A 14 3.79 0.87 25.25
CA GLY A 14 5.11 1.15 25.83
C GLY A 14 6.17 0.07 25.60
N LYS A 15 5.84 -1.04 24.90
CA LYS A 15 6.78 -2.11 24.57
C LYS A 15 6.99 -2.15 23.06
N ALA A 16 8.15 -1.67 22.60
CA ALA A 16 8.45 -1.49 21.18
C ALA A 16 8.20 -2.74 20.31
N GLU A 17 8.64 -3.91 20.78
CA GLU A 17 8.47 -5.21 20.12
C GLU A 17 7.00 -5.62 19.90
N ALA A 18 6.11 -5.08 20.74
CA ALA A 18 4.68 -5.36 20.65
C ALA A 18 3.91 -4.19 20.01
N SER A 19 4.52 -3.11 19.57
CA SER A 19 3.77 -1.95 19.07
C SER A 19 3.28 -2.14 17.61
N PHE A 20 3.94 -3.00 16.82
CA PHE A 20 3.55 -3.25 15.43
C PHE A 20 2.60 -4.45 15.35
N ARG A 21 1.30 -4.17 15.28
CA ARG A 21 0.24 -5.20 15.31
C ARG A 21 -0.75 -5.06 14.16
N PRO A 22 -0.34 -5.25 12.90
CA PRO A 22 -1.28 -5.25 11.79
C PRO A 22 -2.35 -6.34 12.00
N PHE A 23 -3.62 -5.99 11.77
CA PHE A 23 -4.80 -6.86 11.89
C PHE A 23 -5.13 -7.41 13.28
N ASP A 24 -4.36 -7.07 14.32
CA ASP A 24 -4.64 -7.50 15.70
C ASP A 24 -5.84 -6.75 16.30
N ARG A 25 -6.66 -7.47 17.07
CA ARG A 25 -7.85 -6.91 17.76
C ARG A 25 -7.54 -5.78 18.75
N HIS A 26 -6.30 -5.68 19.22
CA HIS A 26 -5.80 -4.67 20.16
C HIS A 26 -4.87 -3.65 19.48
N ARG A 27 -4.89 -3.57 18.15
CA ARG A 27 -4.20 -2.51 17.40
C ARG A 27 -4.74 -1.14 17.81
N ASP A 28 -3.83 -0.22 18.15
CA ASP A 28 -4.18 1.10 18.69
C ASP A 28 -3.50 2.30 17.97
N GLY A 29 -2.87 2.05 16.81
CA GLY A 29 -2.23 3.08 15.99
C GLY A 29 -1.11 2.51 15.12
N PHE A 30 -0.35 3.37 14.46
CA PHE A 30 0.89 3.00 13.75
C PHE A 30 2.14 3.48 14.51
N ILE A 31 3.31 2.97 14.13
CA ILE A 31 4.60 3.43 14.63
C ILE A 31 5.29 4.21 13.51
N PRO A 32 5.77 5.45 13.75
CA PRO A 32 6.60 6.16 12.79
C PRO A 32 7.92 5.42 12.56
N SER A 33 8.33 5.26 11.32
CA SER A 33 9.61 4.65 10.94
C SER A 33 10.22 5.42 9.78
N GLU A 34 11.54 5.32 9.64
CA GLU A 34 12.31 5.85 8.52
C GLU A 34 12.85 4.69 7.66
N GLY A 35 13.13 4.96 6.39
CA GLY A 35 13.64 3.99 5.43
C GLY A 35 13.63 4.54 4.01
N GLY A 36 14.42 3.95 3.11
CA GLY A 36 14.50 4.38 1.71
C GLY A 36 14.82 3.21 0.77
N ALA A 37 14.24 3.25 -0.43
CA ALA A 37 14.46 2.28 -1.49
C ALA A 37 14.34 2.96 -2.86
N ALA A 38 14.95 2.38 -3.90
CA ALA A 38 14.83 2.83 -5.27
C ALA A 38 14.57 1.64 -6.21
N LEU A 39 13.77 1.87 -7.25
CA LEU A 39 13.49 0.92 -8.32
C LEU A 39 13.85 1.55 -9.66
N VAL A 40 14.36 0.75 -10.59
CA VAL A 40 14.58 1.17 -11.99
C VAL A 40 13.53 0.50 -12.86
N LEU A 41 12.70 1.31 -13.51
CA LEU A 41 11.67 0.83 -14.42
C LEU A 41 12.14 0.96 -15.86
N GLU A 42 11.91 -0.10 -16.64
CA GLU A 42 12.23 -0.15 -18.06
C GLU A 42 11.12 -0.90 -18.79
N ASN A 43 10.94 -0.63 -20.09
CA ASN A 43 10.12 -1.47 -20.94
C ASN A 43 10.63 -2.92 -20.94
N ALA A 44 9.74 -3.88 -20.67
CA ALA A 44 10.09 -5.29 -20.53
C ALA A 44 10.75 -5.90 -21.78
N GLN A 45 10.27 -5.55 -22.98
CA GLN A 45 10.85 -6.10 -24.23
C GLN A 45 12.27 -5.61 -24.45
N ARG A 46 12.52 -4.32 -24.20
CA ARG A 46 13.87 -3.74 -24.29
C ARG A 46 14.82 -4.35 -23.27
N ALA A 47 14.36 -4.52 -22.03
CA ALA A 47 15.13 -5.15 -20.96
C ALA A 47 15.51 -6.60 -21.33
N MET A 48 14.58 -7.37 -21.90
CA MET A 48 14.84 -8.73 -22.39
C MET A 48 15.85 -8.76 -23.54
N GLN A 49 15.71 -7.88 -24.53
CA GLN A 49 16.61 -7.82 -25.70
C GLN A 49 18.06 -7.57 -25.32
N ARG A 50 18.32 -6.73 -24.30
CA ARG A 50 19.67 -6.47 -23.80
C ARG A 50 20.15 -7.47 -22.74
N GLY A 51 19.37 -8.52 -22.44
CA GLY A 51 19.71 -9.53 -21.43
C GLY A 51 19.71 -9.02 -19.99
N ALA A 52 18.91 -8.00 -19.69
CA ALA A 52 18.81 -7.45 -18.34
C ALA A 52 18.18 -8.45 -17.36
N ARG A 53 18.64 -8.45 -16.11
CA ARG A 53 17.92 -9.15 -15.03
C ARG A 53 16.61 -8.44 -14.73
N ILE A 54 15.50 -9.15 -14.89
CA ILE A 54 14.15 -8.68 -14.55
C ILE A 54 13.74 -9.31 -13.22
N TYR A 55 13.46 -8.48 -12.22
CA TYR A 55 13.02 -8.95 -10.90
C TYR A 55 11.51 -9.21 -10.83
N ALA A 56 10.73 -8.36 -11.48
CA ALA A 56 9.28 -8.44 -11.54
C ALA A 56 8.76 -7.69 -12.76
N LEU A 57 7.48 -7.91 -13.08
CA LEU A 57 6.75 -7.17 -14.09
C LEU A 57 5.58 -6.44 -13.43
N ILE A 58 5.46 -5.14 -13.66
CA ILE A 58 4.27 -4.38 -13.29
C ILE A 58 3.22 -4.68 -14.36
N LYS A 59 2.14 -5.36 -13.96
CA LYS A 59 1.12 -5.86 -14.89
C LYS A 59 -0.05 -4.91 -15.05
N GLY A 60 -0.42 -4.18 -14.00
CA GLY A 60 -1.45 -3.16 -14.05
C GLY A 60 -1.40 -2.23 -12.84
N PHE A 61 -2.16 -1.14 -12.90
CA PHE A 61 -2.24 -0.10 -11.88
C PHE A 61 -3.63 0.53 -11.82
N GLY A 62 -4.05 0.99 -10.64
CA GLY A 62 -5.29 1.74 -10.42
C GLY A 62 -5.06 2.83 -9.39
N SER A 63 -5.71 3.99 -9.57
CA SER A 63 -5.52 5.16 -8.72
C SER A 63 -6.76 6.03 -8.67
N GLY A 64 -7.05 6.55 -7.48
CA GLY A 64 -8.23 7.34 -7.22
C GLY A 64 -8.02 8.27 -6.04
N VAL A 65 -8.62 9.44 -6.15
CA VAL A 65 -8.68 10.43 -5.08
C VAL A 65 -10.13 10.85 -4.90
N GLU A 66 -10.55 11.01 -3.66
CA GLU A 66 -11.84 11.58 -3.31
C GLU A 66 -11.71 12.31 -1.98
N PHE A 67 -12.37 13.47 -1.87
CA PHE A 67 -12.44 14.20 -0.62
C PHE A 67 -13.59 13.62 0.21
N ALA A 68 -13.29 13.14 1.41
CA ALA A 68 -14.31 12.67 2.33
C ALA A 68 -14.98 13.87 3.02
N ASP A 69 -16.29 13.76 3.25
CA ASP A 69 -17.01 14.72 4.09
C ASP A 69 -16.65 14.48 5.57
N GLY A 70 -16.10 15.50 6.25
CA GLY A 70 -15.76 15.46 7.68
C GLY A 70 -14.26 15.38 7.99
N ALA A 71 -13.93 15.11 9.26
CA ALA A 71 -12.54 15.10 9.78
C ALA A 71 -11.82 13.74 9.61
N SER A 72 -12.36 12.82 8.80
CA SER A 72 -11.71 11.52 8.62
C SER A 72 -10.49 11.64 7.70
N VAL A 73 -9.38 11.04 8.12
CA VAL A 73 -8.14 10.91 7.34
C VAL A 73 -8.13 9.62 6.49
N SER A 74 -9.19 8.82 6.52
CA SER A 74 -9.28 7.57 5.76
C SER A 74 -9.82 7.79 4.35
N VAL A 75 -9.28 7.06 3.38
CA VAL A 75 -9.84 6.96 2.03
C VAL A 75 -11.17 6.18 2.10
N PRO A 76 -12.26 6.64 1.46
CA PRO A 76 -13.52 5.89 1.42
C PRO A 76 -13.37 4.52 0.74
N ASP A 77 -14.03 3.49 1.27
CA ASP A 77 -13.96 2.11 0.77
C ASP A 77 -14.28 1.99 -0.73
N ARG A 78 -15.25 2.77 -1.22
CA ARG A 78 -15.62 2.81 -2.65
C ARG A 78 -14.46 3.19 -3.57
N VAL A 79 -13.57 4.07 -3.12
CA VAL A 79 -12.39 4.50 -3.91
C VAL A 79 -11.38 3.38 -3.94
N ILE A 80 -11.14 2.74 -2.78
CA ILE A 80 -10.23 1.60 -2.66
C ILE A 80 -10.67 0.45 -3.57
N LEU A 81 -11.96 0.08 -3.51
CA LEU A 81 -12.54 -0.97 -4.36
C LEU A 81 -12.38 -0.65 -5.84
N ARG A 82 -12.73 0.56 -6.28
CA ARG A 82 -12.56 0.98 -7.67
C ARG A 82 -11.10 0.88 -8.14
N CYS A 83 -10.15 1.34 -7.32
CA CYS A 83 -8.72 1.27 -7.68
C CYS A 83 -8.24 -0.19 -7.81
N MET A 84 -8.71 -1.08 -6.93
CA MET A 84 -8.40 -2.51 -7.02
C MET A 84 -8.98 -3.13 -8.30
N GLU A 85 -10.23 -2.82 -8.64
CA GLU A 85 -10.88 -3.28 -9.88
C GLU A 85 -10.16 -2.79 -11.14
N GLU A 86 -9.82 -1.49 -11.20
CA GLU A 86 -9.05 -0.90 -12.29
C GLU A 86 -7.69 -1.58 -12.47
N ALA A 87 -6.95 -1.81 -11.38
CA ALA A 87 -5.66 -2.49 -11.41
C ALA A 87 -5.77 -3.94 -11.92
N LEU A 88 -6.83 -4.66 -11.53
CA LEU A 88 -7.09 -6.03 -12.01
C LEU A 88 -7.45 -6.06 -13.49
N VAL A 89 -8.27 -5.12 -13.96
CA VAL A 89 -8.64 -4.97 -15.38
C VAL A 89 -7.41 -4.66 -16.22
N ASP A 90 -6.60 -3.68 -15.81
CA ASP A 90 -5.37 -3.30 -16.51
C ASP A 90 -4.37 -4.46 -16.55
N ALA A 91 -4.24 -5.19 -15.43
CA ALA A 91 -3.41 -6.39 -15.33
C ALA A 91 -3.95 -7.60 -16.10
N ARG A 92 -5.22 -7.56 -16.54
CA ARG A 92 -5.98 -8.70 -17.09
C ARG A 92 -5.89 -9.92 -16.17
N CYS A 93 -6.07 -9.68 -14.87
CA CYS A 93 -5.90 -10.65 -13.80
C CYS A 93 -7.22 -10.84 -13.06
N GLN A 94 -7.58 -12.09 -12.76
CA GLN A 94 -8.70 -12.41 -11.89
C GLN A 94 -8.24 -12.45 -10.42
N VAL A 95 -9.12 -12.09 -9.48
CA VAL A 95 -8.81 -12.09 -8.04
C VAL A 95 -8.25 -13.43 -7.56
N GLY A 96 -8.80 -14.56 -8.04
CA GLY A 96 -8.33 -15.90 -7.65
C GLY A 96 -6.91 -16.26 -8.12
N GLN A 97 -6.29 -15.42 -8.97
CA GLN A 97 -4.91 -15.57 -9.40
C GLN A 97 -3.92 -14.80 -8.50
N LEU A 98 -4.43 -14.00 -7.55
CA LEU A 98 -3.60 -13.29 -6.57
C LEU A 98 -3.22 -14.24 -5.44
N ALA A 99 -1.93 -14.38 -5.20
CA ALA A 99 -1.42 -15.21 -4.11
C ALA A 99 -1.14 -14.43 -2.81
N PHE A 100 -0.98 -13.11 -2.91
CA PHE A 100 -0.54 -12.27 -1.80
C PHE A 100 -1.00 -10.81 -1.97
N ILE A 101 -1.32 -10.16 -0.84
CA ILE A 101 -1.62 -8.74 -0.72
C ILE A 101 -0.75 -8.20 0.43
N SER A 102 0.01 -7.15 0.16
CA SER A 102 0.89 -6.48 1.13
C SER A 102 0.18 -5.33 1.84
#